data_AF-V7BKY2-F1
#
_entry.id   AF-V7BKY2-F1
#
_cell.length_a   1.000
_cell.length_b   1.000
_cell.length_c   1.000
_cell.angle_alpha   90.00
_cell.angle_beta   90.00
_cell.angle_gamma   90.00
#
_symmetry.space_group_name_H-M   'P 1'
#
loop_
_entity.id
_entity.type
_entity.pdbx_description
1 polymer ?
#
loop_
_entity_poly.entity_id
_entity_poly.type
_entity_poly.pdbx_seq_one_letter_code
_entity_poly.pdbx_strand_id
1 'polypeptide(L)'
;MLSVVRVHLPSEIPIVGCELTPYVLLRRPDKSVSTDDVPETAPLDGHFLRYKWYRVQSDKKVAVCSIHPSEQATLQCLGCVKAKIPLSKSYHCTTKCFSDAWQHHRVLHDRAASALNENGNEEEEVFGRFNSTGSGAINSSLSASASSASLANGSATPLYPAAVTQRSGETWFEVGRSKTYTPTADDVGHVLKFECVVVDAETKLPVGPVNTILTSRVIPAPSPIPRRQIRVDGMGHIDVDGRMTTSGTFTVLSYNILSEAYVSNDLYNYCPSWALSWPYRRQNLLREIVGYRADIICLQEVQSDHYDDFFSPELDKHGYYGLYKRKTNEVYSSNTNTIDGCATFFRRDRFSHVKKYEVEFNKAAQSLTEATIPTTQKKSALNRLVKDNVALIVVLEAKVNNQPFDNPGKRQLLCVANTHVNVPQDLKDVKLWQVHTLLKGLEKIAASADIPMLVCGDFNSVPGSAPHALLAMGKVDPSHPDLAVDPLNILRPHSKLVHQLPLVSAYSSFARTVSLGYDQHKRRLDGGTNEPLFTNVTRDFIGTLDYIFYTADSLVVESLLELLDEESLRKDTALPSPEWSSDHIALLAEFRCCKNKSRR
;
A
#
# COMPACT_ATOMS: atom_id res chain seq x y z
N MET A 1 9.21 -40.72 -17.63
CA MET A 1 10.01 -40.43 -16.44
C MET A 1 9.84 -38.96 -16.09
N LEU A 2 9.69 -38.64 -14.79
CA LEU A 2 9.62 -37.26 -14.33
C LEU A 2 10.94 -36.53 -14.64
N SER A 3 10.87 -35.35 -15.25
CA SER A 3 12.05 -34.52 -15.48
C SER A 3 11.73 -33.03 -15.39
N VAL A 4 12.74 -32.24 -15.00
CA VAL A 4 12.66 -30.79 -14.99
C VAL A 4 13.00 -30.27 -16.39
N VAL A 5 12.10 -29.51 -16.97
CA VAL A 5 12.23 -28.94 -18.33
C VAL A 5 12.86 -27.56 -18.28
N ARG A 6 12.40 -26.72 -17.35
CA ARG A 6 12.86 -25.34 -17.21
C ARG A 6 12.71 -24.90 -15.77
N VAL A 7 13.67 -24.11 -15.31
CA VAL A 7 13.55 -23.36 -14.06
C VAL A 7 13.88 -21.90 -14.36
N HIS A 8 13.13 -20.96 -13.79
CA HIS A 8 13.52 -19.55 -13.75
C HIS A 8 12.92 -18.86 -12.52
N LEU A 9 13.45 -17.69 -12.17
CA LEU A 9 12.84 -16.81 -11.17
C LEU A 9 11.99 -15.73 -11.86
N PRO A 10 10.89 -15.27 -11.24
CA PRO A 10 10.14 -14.12 -11.75
C PRO A 10 10.94 -12.80 -11.67
N SER A 11 11.80 -12.69 -10.65
CA SER A 11 12.75 -11.60 -10.46
C SER A 11 14.12 -12.19 -10.12
N GLU A 12 15.16 -11.66 -10.75
CA GLU A 12 16.55 -12.00 -10.41
C GLU A 12 17.08 -11.22 -9.22
N ILE A 13 16.41 -10.14 -8.78
CA ILE A 13 16.81 -9.30 -7.65
C ILE A 13 16.01 -9.69 -6.41
N PRO A 14 16.62 -10.37 -5.42
CA PRO A 14 15.95 -10.77 -4.20
C PRO A 14 15.92 -9.64 -3.17
N ILE A 15 14.76 -9.46 -2.54
CA ILE A 15 14.55 -8.42 -1.51
C ILE A 15 14.36 -9.10 -0.15
N VAL A 16 14.98 -8.54 0.88
CA VAL A 16 14.76 -9.01 2.27
C VAL A 16 13.27 -8.97 2.61
N GLY A 17 12.76 -10.08 3.15
CA GLY A 17 11.37 -10.23 3.57
C GLY A 17 10.39 -10.51 2.43
N CYS A 18 10.84 -10.58 1.17
CA CYS A 18 9.99 -10.91 0.02
C CYS A 18 10.26 -12.33 -0.45
N GLU A 19 9.23 -13.17 -0.42
CA GLU A 19 9.33 -14.56 -0.83
C GLU A 19 9.73 -14.69 -2.31
N LEU A 20 10.75 -15.50 -2.57
CA LEU A 20 11.14 -15.94 -3.90
C LEU A 20 10.42 -17.24 -4.23
N THR A 21 9.69 -17.24 -5.35
CA THR A 21 8.94 -18.40 -5.83
C THR A 21 9.45 -18.83 -7.20
N PRO A 22 10.39 -19.78 -7.27
CA PRO A 22 10.89 -20.31 -8.54
C PRO A 22 9.77 -20.95 -9.36
N TYR A 23 9.73 -20.59 -10.64
CA TYR A 23 8.93 -21.29 -11.63
C TYR A 23 9.66 -22.56 -12.05
N VAL A 24 9.03 -23.71 -11.84
CA VAL A 24 9.57 -25.03 -12.19
C VAL A 24 8.61 -25.70 -13.16
N LEU A 25 9.06 -25.90 -14.40
CA LEU A 25 8.30 -26.60 -15.43
C LEU A 25 8.75 -28.05 -15.48
N LEU A 26 7.80 -28.97 -15.35
CA LEU A 26 8.04 -30.41 -15.28
C LEU A 26 7.48 -31.11 -16.50
N ARG A 27 8.14 -32.17 -16.93
CA ARG A 27 7.59 -33.18 -17.83
C ARG A 27 7.24 -34.41 -17.00
N ARG A 28 5.95 -34.76 -17.00
CA ARG A 28 5.42 -35.92 -16.29
C ARG A 28 5.66 -37.22 -17.07
N PRO A 29 5.52 -38.39 -16.42
CA PRO A 29 5.70 -39.69 -17.08
C PRO A 29 4.79 -39.92 -18.29
N ASP A 30 3.58 -39.38 -18.26
CA ASP A 30 2.59 -39.37 -19.35
C ASP A 30 2.95 -38.40 -20.50
N LYS A 31 4.11 -37.75 -20.43
CA LYS A 31 4.62 -36.71 -21.35
C LYS A 31 3.89 -35.38 -21.28
N SER A 32 2.91 -35.22 -20.39
CA SER A 32 2.28 -33.92 -20.12
C SER A 32 3.29 -32.98 -19.46
N VAL A 33 3.03 -31.67 -19.58
CA VAL A 33 3.84 -30.63 -18.97
C VAL A 33 3.01 -29.96 -17.88
N SER A 34 3.58 -29.78 -16.69
CA SER A 34 2.91 -29.11 -15.58
C SER A 34 3.88 -28.29 -14.73
N THR A 35 3.31 -27.38 -13.95
CA THR A 35 4.00 -26.56 -12.94
C THR A 35 3.71 -27.01 -11.51
N ASP A 36 2.80 -27.98 -11.33
CA ASP A 36 2.45 -28.49 -10.01
C ASP A 36 3.66 -29.17 -9.39
N ASP A 37 3.85 -28.94 -8.09
CA ASP A 37 4.91 -29.57 -7.33
C ASP A 37 4.68 -31.10 -7.21
N VAL A 38 5.76 -31.84 -7.02
CA VAL A 38 5.77 -33.29 -6.77
C VAL A 38 6.55 -33.53 -5.47
N PRO A 39 5.90 -33.41 -4.30
CA PRO A 39 6.57 -33.50 -3.02
C PRO A 39 6.93 -34.94 -2.66
N GLU A 40 7.88 -35.11 -1.74
CA GLU A 40 8.30 -36.43 -1.25
C GLU A 40 7.14 -37.25 -0.65
N THR A 41 6.11 -36.58 -0.10
CA THR A 41 4.91 -37.20 0.46
C THR A 41 3.96 -37.75 -0.60
N ALA A 42 4.12 -37.37 -1.86
CA ALA A 42 3.28 -37.80 -2.97
C ALA A 42 4.12 -37.96 -4.26
N PRO A 43 5.03 -38.96 -4.30
CA PRO A 43 5.91 -39.17 -5.45
C PRO A 43 5.12 -39.65 -6.68
N LEU A 44 5.52 -39.21 -7.87
CA LEU A 44 5.00 -39.67 -9.16
C LEU A 44 5.93 -40.72 -9.76
N ASP A 45 5.41 -41.92 -10.01
CA ASP A 45 6.18 -43.09 -10.48
C ASP A 45 7.46 -43.33 -9.65
N GLY A 46 7.35 -43.19 -8.33
CA GLY A 46 8.50 -43.35 -7.42
C GLY A 46 9.50 -42.19 -7.45
N HIS A 47 9.19 -41.06 -8.08
CA HIS A 47 10.08 -39.90 -8.15
C HIS A 47 9.44 -38.64 -7.55
N PHE A 48 10.24 -37.79 -6.94
CA PHE A 48 9.79 -36.51 -6.37
C PHE A 48 10.82 -35.40 -6.61
N LEU A 49 10.45 -34.15 -6.33
CA LEU A 49 11.34 -33.00 -6.43
C LEU A 49 11.97 -32.66 -5.08
N ARG A 50 13.26 -32.39 -5.12
CA ARG A 50 14.01 -31.86 -3.97
C ARG A 50 14.55 -30.49 -4.30
N TYR A 51 14.37 -29.58 -3.36
CA TYR A 51 14.79 -28.19 -3.46
C TYR A 51 15.85 -27.86 -2.43
N LYS A 52 16.78 -26.99 -2.82
CA LYS A 52 17.75 -26.41 -1.90
C LYS A 52 18.05 -24.97 -2.25
N TRP A 53 18.23 -24.17 -1.22
CA TRP A 53 18.70 -22.80 -1.31
C TRP A 53 20.04 -22.67 -0.62
N TYR A 54 20.95 -21.95 -1.24
CA TYR A 54 22.26 -21.67 -0.67
C TYR A 54 22.57 -20.19 -0.72
N ARG A 55 23.33 -19.71 0.26
CA ARG A 55 23.96 -18.40 0.27
C ARG A 55 25.46 -18.54 0.03
N VAL A 56 26.02 -17.73 -0.85
CA VAL A 56 27.48 -17.66 -1.01
C VAL A 56 28.10 -16.98 0.21
N GLN A 57 29.12 -17.60 0.81
CA GLN A 57 29.99 -16.94 1.78
C GLN A 57 31.08 -16.23 1.00
N SER A 58 30.95 -14.92 0.85
CA SER A 58 32.04 -14.07 0.41
C SER A 58 32.72 -13.46 1.65
N ASP A 59 34.01 -13.71 1.85
CA ASP A 59 34.80 -13.06 2.93
C ASP A 59 34.87 -11.53 2.79
N LYS A 60 34.39 -10.99 1.68
CA LYS A 60 34.23 -9.56 1.44
C LYS A 60 32.74 -9.23 1.55
N LYS A 61 32.32 -8.51 2.60
CA LYS A 61 31.07 -7.74 2.54
C LYS A 61 31.21 -6.73 1.40
N VAL A 62 30.65 -7.07 0.25
CA VAL A 62 30.70 -6.21 -0.92
C VAL A 62 29.67 -5.11 -0.73
N ALA A 63 30.11 -3.86 -0.60
CA ALA A 63 29.22 -2.72 -0.63
C ALA A 63 28.46 -2.73 -1.97
N VAL A 64 27.15 -2.51 -1.93
CA VAL A 64 26.30 -2.44 -3.13
C VAL A 64 26.01 -0.99 -3.48
N CYS A 65 25.85 -0.70 -4.76
CA CYS A 65 25.53 0.63 -5.23
C CYS A 65 24.12 1.04 -4.76
N SER A 66 23.98 2.27 -4.28
CA SER A 66 22.72 2.83 -3.78
C SER A 66 21.69 3.07 -4.88
N ILE A 67 22.15 3.24 -6.12
CA ILE A 67 21.31 3.49 -7.31
C ILE A 67 21.07 2.20 -8.09
N HIS A 68 22.07 1.30 -8.11
CA HIS A 68 22.03 0.02 -8.80
C HIS A 68 22.29 -1.09 -7.78
N PRO A 69 21.31 -1.49 -6.96
CA PRO A 69 21.52 -2.41 -5.85
C PRO A 69 22.03 -3.81 -6.24
N SER A 70 21.90 -4.20 -7.51
CA SER A 70 22.49 -5.41 -8.09
C SER A 70 23.99 -5.29 -8.35
N GLU A 71 24.53 -4.08 -8.45
CA GLU A 71 25.91 -3.79 -8.80
C GLU A 71 26.77 -3.61 -7.56
N GLN A 72 28.00 -4.14 -7.63
CA GLN A 72 29.01 -3.85 -6.62
C GLN A 72 29.37 -2.36 -6.65
N ALA A 73 29.37 -1.73 -5.47
CA ALA A 73 29.90 -0.39 -5.31
C ALA A 73 31.41 -0.40 -5.50
N THR A 74 31.88 0.53 -6.31
CA THR A 74 33.30 0.82 -6.51
C THR A 74 33.69 2.19 -5.95
N LEU A 75 32.69 3.01 -5.58
CA LEU A 75 32.87 4.37 -5.13
C LEU A 75 32.01 4.66 -3.90
N GLN A 76 32.50 5.51 -3.00
CA GLN A 76 31.75 6.00 -1.85
C GLN A 76 31.82 7.53 -1.77
N CYS A 77 30.67 8.18 -1.60
CA CYS A 77 30.57 9.61 -1.39
C CYS A 77 30.96 9.98 0.05
N LEU A 78 32.15 10.56 0.21
CA LEU A 78 32.62 11.04 1.51
C LEU A 78 31.77 12.19 2.07
N GLY A 79 31.09 12.96 1.21
CA GLY A 79 30.14 13.99 1.64
C GLY A 79 28.99 13.39 2.45
N CYS A 80 28.44 12.26 1.99
CA CYS A 80 27.39 11.57 2.73
C CYS A 80 27.86 11.03 4.06
N VAL A 81 29.05 10.44 4.08
CA VAL A 81 29.64 9.91 5.31
C VAL A 81 29.82 11.02 6.33
N LYS A 82 30.35 12.18 5.91
CA LYS A 82 30.53 13.36 6.78
C LYS A 82 29.20 13.92 7.27
N ALA A 83 28.17 13.91 6.43
CA ALA A 83 26.83 14.37 6.77
C ALA A 83 26.00 13.34 7.57
N LYS A 84 26.60 12.23 8.04
CA LYS A 84 25.94 11.13 8.77
C LYS A 84 24.73 10.52 8.03
N ILE A 85 24.72 10.61 6.70
CA ILE A 85 23.71 9.97 5.86
C ILE A 85 23.99 8.45 5.88
N PRO A 86 22.96 7.57 5.89
CA PRO A 86 23.16 6.13 5.96
C PRO A 86 24.18 5.62 4.93
N LEU A 87 25.12 4.79 5.38
CA LEU A 87 26.23 4.29 4.54
C LEU A 87 25.74 3.62 3.25
N SER A 88 24.60 2.92 3.30
CA SER A 88 23.97 2.31 2.13
C SER A 88 23.61 3.31 1.03
N LYS A 89 23.36 4.58 1.35
CA LYS A 89 23.08 5.65 0.39
C LYS A 89 24.34 6.32 -0.17
N SER A 90 25.51 6.05 0.43
CA SER A 90 26.77 6.69 0.05
C SER A 90 27.51 5.96 -1.08
N TYR A 91 27.12 4.74 -1.44
CA TYR A 91 27.87 3.85 -2.33
C TYR A 91 27.39 3.89 -3.79
N HIS A 92 28.30 3.81 -4.76
CA HIS A 92 28.01 3.91 -6.20
C HIS A 92 28.83 2.89 -7.00
N CYS A 93 28.25 2.29 -8.04
CA CYS A 93 28.92 1.25 -8.84
C CYS A 93 29.92 1.81 -9.85
N THR A 94 29.75 3.07 -10.27
CA THR A 94 30.64 3.75 -11.22
C THR A 94 30.68 5.26 -10.95
N THR A 95 31.70 5.94 -11.48
CA THR A 95 31.78 7.41 -11.46
C THR A 95 30.63 8.06 -12.23
N LYS A 96 30.18 7.44 -13.34
CA LYS A 96 29.00 7.87 -14.08
C LYS A 96 27.74 7.77 -13.24
N CYS A 97 27.50 6.62 -12.59
CA CYS A 97 26.39 6.44 -11.66
C CYS A 97 26.38 7.49 -10.55
N PHE A 98 27.54 7.80 -9.96
CA PHE A 98 27.66 8.86 -8.97
C PHE A 98 27.37 10.25 -9.54
N SER A 99 27.87 10.56 -10.73
CA SER A 99 27.64 11.84 -11.41
C SER A 99 26.18 12.03 -11.78
N ASP A 100 25.55 11.00 -12.34
CA ASP A 100 24.13 11.01 -12.74
C ASP A 100 23.24 11.17 -11.49
N ALA A 101 23.63 10.57 -10.36
CA ALA A 101 22.95 10.70 -9.07
C ALA A 101 23.37 11.93 -8.24
N TRP A 102 24.29 12.78 -8.72
CA TRP A 102 24.87 13.86 -7.91
C TRP A 102 23.83 14.88 -7.44
N GLN A 103 22.87 15.22 -8.30
CA GLN A 103 21.76 16.11 -7.95
C GLN A 103 20.97 15.57 -6.75
N HIS A 104 20.74 14.25 -6.69
CA HIS A 104 20.10 13.60 -5.54
C HIS A 104 20.97 13.67 -4.29
N HIS A 105 22.26 13.39 -4.43
CA HIS A 105 23.22 13.44 -3.33
C HIS A 105 23.35 14.84 -2.71
N ARG A 106 23.36 15.87 -3.54
CA ARG A 106 23.41 17.27 -3.09
C ARG A 106 22.22 17.61 -2.20
N VAL A 107 21.00 17.20 -2.59
CA VAL A 107 19.80 17.43 -1.77
C VAL A 107 19.86 16.68 -0.43
N LEU A 108 20.39 15.45 -0.41
CA LEU A 108 20.59 14.73 0.85
C LEU A 108 21.58 15.48 1.76
N HIS A 109 22.67 16.00 1.20
CA HIS A 109 23.63 16.82 1.94
C HIS A 109 22.98 18.11 2.47
N ASP A 110 22.21 18.82 1.64
CA ASP A 110 21.55 20.07 2.01
C ASP A 110 20.53 19.85 3.13
N ARG A 111 19.77 18.75 3.07
CA ARG A 111 18.82 18.35 4.13
C ARG A 111 19.54 17.98 5.43
N ALA A 112 20.61 17.19 5.34
CA ALA A 112 21.40 16.83 6.51
C ALA A 112 22.06 18.05 7.16
N ALA A 113 22.55 19.00 6.36
CA ALA A 113 23.08 20.27 6.84
C ALA A 113 22.00 21.14 7.49
N SER A 114 20.79 21.18 6.93
CA SER A 114 19.66 21.93 7.49
C SER A 114 19.20 21.34 8.84
N ALA A 115 19.16 20.02 8.96
CA ALA A 115 18.82 19.33 10.20
C ALA A 115 19.84 19.57 11.32
N LEU A 116 21.12 19.77 10.99
CA LEU A 116 22.17 20.14 11.95
C LEU A 116 22.06 21.61 12.41
N ASN A 117 21.49 22.49 11.58
CA ASN A 117 21.30 23.89 11.93
C ASN A 117 20.03 24.14 12.78
N GLU A 118 19.05 23.23 12.74
CA GLU A 118 17.83 23.31 13.57
C GLU A 118 18.01 22.66 14.96
N ASN A 119 18.96 21.72 15.12
CA ASN A 119 19.19 20.97 16.37
C ASN A 119 20.48 21.39 17.10
N GLY A 120 20.67 22.68 17.31
CA GLY A 120 21.65 23.18 18.28
C GLY A 120 21.17 22.89 19.70
N ASN A 121 21.75 21.87 20.33
CA ASN A 121 21.53 21.34 21.70
C ASN A 121 20.42 20.30 21.83
N GLU A 122 20.80 19.02 21.77
CA GLU A 122 20.52 17.98 22.78
C GLU A 122 21.09 16.64 22.26
N GLU A 123 22.09 16.10 22.96
CA GLU A 123 22.71 14.80 22.64
C GLU A 123 21.93 13.63 23.24
N GLU A 124 21.89 12.56 22.44
CA GLU A 124 21.89 11.12 22.75
C GLU A 124 20.85 10.53 23.73
N GLU A 125 19.94 9.69 23.20
CA GLU A 125 20.07 8.23 23.37
C GLU A 125 19.02 7.45 22.52
N VAL A 126 19.34 6.17 22.29
CA VAL A 126 18.51 5.09 21.70
C VAL A 126 18.50 4.99 20.17
N PHE A 127 19.47 4.25 19.61
CA PHE A 127 19.23 3.03 18.79
C PHE A 127 20.54 2.25 18.59
N GLY A 128 20.43 0.92 18.68
CA GLY A 128 21.50 -0.04 18.97
C GLY A 128 22.60 -0.20 17.92
N ARG A 129 23.79 -0.50 18.44
CA ARG A 129 25.08 -0.74 17.79
C ARG A 129 25.11 -2.04 16.97
N PHE A 130 25.66 -1.99 15.75
CA PHE A 130 26.37 -3.11 15.12
C PHE A 130 27.55 -2.61 14.26
N ASN A 131 28.78 -2.89 14.70
CA ASN A 131 30.08 -3.01 14.00
C ASN A 131 31.19 -2.83 15.08
N SER A 132 32.35 -3.48 15.12
CA SER A 132 33.00 -4.57 14.36
C SER A 132 34.19 -5.08 15.21
N THR A 133 34.71 -6.25 14.83
CA THR A 133 36.02 -6.85 15.14
C THR A 133 37.16 -5.95 15.66
N GLY A 134 37.90 -6.46 16.66
CA GLY A 134 39.26 -6.07 17.00
C GLY A 134 39.98 -7.20 17.76
N SER A 135 41.11 -7.66 17.23
CA SER A 135 41.96 -8.72 17.78
C SER A 135 42.69 -8.30 19.07
N GLY A 136 42.87 -9.24 19.99
CA GLY A 136 43.77 -9.10 21.14
C GLY A 136 43.66 -10.31 22.09
N ALA A 137 44.69 -11.15 22.11
CA ALA A 137 44.83 -12.24 23.08
C ALA A 137 45.29 -11.72 24.44
N ILE A 138 44.89 -12.37 25.54
CA ILE A 138 45.71 -12.98 26.63
C ILE A 138 44.78 -13.43 27.79
N ASN A 139 45.11 -14.61 28.35
CA ASN A 139 44.48 -15.43 29.39
C ASN A 139 44.09 -14.74 30.73
N SER A 140 43.03 -15.23 31.41
CA SER A 140 43.08 -16.28 32.47
C SER A 140 41.89 -16.24 33.46
N SER A 141 41.37 -17.46 33.73
CA SER A 141 40.83 -18.01 34.99
C SER A 141 39.55 -17.51 35.68
N LEU A 142 38.62 -18.48 35.82
CA LEU A 142 37.80 -18.85 37.01
C LEU A 142 36.68 -17.85 37.43
N SER A 143 35.49 -18.23 37.91
CA SER A 143 34.93 -19.52 38.37
C SER A 143 33.40 -19.42 38.46
N ALA A 144 32.74 -20.58 38.43
CA ALA A 144 31.31 -20.81 38.44
C ALA A 144 30.61 -20.56 39.78
N SER A 145 29.30 -20.30 39.72
CA SER A 145 28.33 -20.80 40.71
C SER A 145 26.96 -20.97 40.04
N ALA A 146 26.41 -22.16 40.25
CA ALA A 146 25.32 -22.79 39.51
C ALA A 146 23.98 -22.76 40.29
N SER A 147 22.99 -23.40 39.66
CA SER A 147 21.73 -23.98 40.17
C SER A 147 20.49 -23.07 40.09
N SER A 148 19.30 -23.48 39.62
CA SER A 148 18.77 -24.72 38.98
C SER A 148 17.26 -24.45 38.74
N ALA A 149 16.67 -24.56 37.56
CA ALA A 149 16.28 -25.73 36.76
C ALA A 149 14.84 -26.26 37.01
N SER A 150 14.01 -26.25 35.96
CA SER A 150 13.04 -27.31 35.55
C SER A 150 12.30 -26.86 34.26
N LEU A 151 12.68 -27.20 33.02
CA LEU A 151 12.71 -28.49 32.27
C LEU A 151 11.34 -29.02 31.78
N ALA A 152 11.17 -29.00 30.45
CA ALA A 152 10.65 -30.06 29.55
C ALA A 152 10.55 -29.45 28.13
N ASN A 153 11.62 -29.29 27.34
CA ASN A 153 12.46 -30.23 26.59
C ASN A 153 11.77 -30.99 25.42
N GLY A 154 12.25 -30.65 24.21
CA GLY A 154 12.09 -31.35 22.93
C GLY A 154 13.14 -30.77 21.98
N SER A 155 14.37 -31.25 22.11
CA SER A 155 15.63 -30.73 21.59
C SER A 155 15.80 -30.82 20.07
N ALA A 156 16.29 -29.75 19.44
CA ALA A 156 17.10 -29.81 18.22
C ALA A 156 18.31 -28.88 18.37
N THR A 157 19.49 -29.50 18.40
CA THR A 157 20.84 -28.94 18.40
C THR A 157 21.03 -27.94 17.25
N PRO A 158 21.76 -26.82 17.41
CA PRO A 158 22.12 -25.98 16.27
C PRO A 158 23.19 -26.71 15.45
N LEU A 159 22.75 -27.48 14.47
CA LEU A 159 23.63 -28.02 13.43
C LEU A 159 24.07 -26.86 12.55
N TYR A 160 25.37 -26.55 12.56
CA TYR A 160 25.98 -25.72 11.52
C TYR A 160 25.60 -26.29 10.14
N PRO A 161 25.11 -25.47 9.18
CA PRO A 161 24.76 -25.96 7.85
C PRO A 161 25.99 -26.55 7.16
N ALA A 162 25.80 -27.67 6.46
CA ALA A 162 26.87 -28.28 5.67
C ALA A 162 27.36 -27.31 4.59
N ALA A 163 28.63 -26.89 4.69
CA ALA A 163 29.28 -26.07 3.67
C ALA A 163 29.64 -26.96 2.47
N VAL A 164 29.30 -26.51 1.26
CA VAL A 164 29.71 -27.17 0.01
C VAL A 164 30.70 -26.25 -0.71
N THR A 165 31.96 -26.68 -0.77
CA THR A 165 33.02 -26.03 -1.54
C THR A 165 32.99 -26.53 -2.99
N GLN A 166 32.81 -25.64 -3.96
CA GLN A 166 32.92 -25.98 -5.39
C GLN A 166 34.28 -25.56 -5.96
N ARG A 167 34.65 -26.10 -7.14
CA ARG A 167 35.93 -25.92 -7.83
C ARG A 167 36.30 -24.45 -8.15
N SER A 168 35.39 -23.49 -7.96
CA SER A 168 35.61 -22.05 -8.16
C SER A 168 36.21 -21.31 -6.94
N GLY A 169 36.37 -21.98 -5.79
CA GLY A 169 36.87 -21.35 -4.55
C GLY A 169 35.81 -20.59 -3.74
N GLU A 170 34.55 -20.64 -4.17
CA GLU A 170 33.42 -20.05 -3.44
C GLU A 170 32.78 -21.10 -2.50
N THR A 171 32.51 -20.69 -1.26
CA THR A 171 31.87 -21.53 -0.25
C THR A 171 30.38 -21.23 -0.20
N TRP A 172 29.53 -22.26 -0.29
CA TRP A 172 28.06 -22.11 -0.26
C TRP A 172 27.48 -22.76 0.99
N PHE A 173 26.58 -22.04 1.68
CA PHE A 173 25.86 -22.53 2.87
C PHE A 173 24.41 -22.78 2.54
N GLU A 174 23.91 -23.96 2.87
CA GLU A 174 22.49 -24.27 2.73
C GLU A 174 21.67 -23.40 3.71
N VAL A 175 20.71 -22.63 3.18
CA VAL A 175 19.84 -21.72 3.93
C VAL A 175 18.36 -22.14 3.87
N GLY A 176 18.00 -23.07 2.97
CA GLY A 176 16.61 -23.53 2.85
C GLY A 176 16.47 -24.84 2.06
N ARG A 177 15.36 -25.54 2.27
CA ARG A 177 14.98 -26.80 1.59
C ARG A 177 13.60 -26.78 0.94
N SER A 178 12.89 -25.66 1.06
CA SER A 178 11.58 -25.47 0.45
C SER A 178 11.74 -25.04 -1.01
N LYS A 179 10.66 -25.19 -1.80
CA LYS A 179 10.60 -24.63 -3.15
C LYS A 179 10.80 -23.11 -3.10
N THR A 180 10.15 -22.44 -2.16
CA THR A 180 10.28 -21.00 -1.92
C THR A 180 11.34 -20.67 -0.88
N TYR A 181 11.81 -19.42 -0.89
CA TYR A 181 12.71 -18.89 0.13
C TYR A 181 12.47 -17.41 0.34
N THR A 182 12.40 -16.97 1.59
CA THR A 182 12.29 -15.54 1.95
C THR A 182 13.65 -15.05 2.43
N PRO A 183 14.34 -14.17 1.69
CA PRO A 183 15.64 -13.65 2.09
C PRO A 183 15.58 -12.91 3.43
N THR A 184 16.60 -13.13 4.24
CA THR A 184 16.76 -12.56 5.58
C THR A 184 17.77 -11.41 5.55
N ALA A 185 17.89 -10.69 6.67
CA ALA A 185 18.90 -9.64 6.81
C ALA A 185 20.34 -10.16 6.63
N ASP A 186 20.60 -11.42 7.01
CA ASP A 186 21.92 -12.05 6.85
C ASP A 186 22.26 -12.34 5.39
N ASP A 187 21.25 -12.41 4.52
CA ASP A 187 21.45 -12.66 3.10
C ASP A 187 21.84 -11.40 2.33
N VAL A 188 21.63 -10.20 2.90
CA VAL A 188 21.94 -8.91 2.26
C VAL A 188 23.38 -8.87 1.74
N GLY A 189 23.52 -8.46 0.47
CA GLY A 189 24.80 -8.38 -0.24
C GLY A 189 25.30 -9.71 -0.79
N HIS A 190 24.66 -10.84 -0.47
CA HIS A 190 25.04 -12.17 -0.95
C HIS A 190 24.18 -12.61 -2.13
N VAL A 191 24.77 -13.42 -3.00
CA VAL A 191 24.04 -14.16 -4.04
C VAL A 191 23.42 -15.41 -3.42
N LEU A 192 22.18 -15.68 -3.80
CA LEU A 192 21.49 -16.92 -3.49
C LEU A 192 21.56 -17.87 -4.68
N LYS A 193 21.65 -19.17 -4.39
CA LYS A 193 21.60 -20.24 -5.37
C LYS A 193 20.41 -21.14 -5.07
N PHE A 194 19.53 -21.31 -6.04
CA PHE A 194 18.45 -22.29 -6.01
C PHE A 194 18.88 -23.56 -6.76
N GLU A 195 18.66 -24.72 -6.18
CA GLU A 195 18.83 -26.03 -6.81
C GLU A 195 17.51 -26.80 -6.79
N CYS A 196 17.16 -27.38 -7.93
CA CYS A 196 16.02 -28.26 -8.12
C CYS A 196 16.46 -29.55 -8.81
N VAL A 197 16.13 -30.70 -8.22
CA VAL A 197 16.51 -32.00 -8.78
C VAL A 197 15.41 -33.04 -8.56
N VAL A 198 15.25 -33.94 -9.53
CA VAL A 198 14.39 -35.11 -9.40
C VAL A 198 15.12 -36.16 -8.57
N VAL A 199 14.43 -36.80 -7.65
CA VAL A 199 15.00 -37.78 -6.72
C VAL A 199 14.16 -39.05 -6.76
N ASP A 200 14.84 -40.19 -6.74
CA ASP A 200 14.21 -41.49 -6.59
C ASP A 200 13.78 -41.70 -5.13
N ALA A 201 12.52 -42.07 -4.93
CA ALA A 201 11.90 -42.15 -3.61
C ALA A 201 12.49 -43.25 -2.72
N GLU A 202 13.04 -44.32 -3.31
CA GLU A 202 13.58 -45.48 -2.61
C GLU A 202 15.06 -45.28 -2.26
N THR A 203 15.88 -44.98 -3.27
CA THR A 203 17.33 -44.79 -3.11
C THR A 203 17.71 -43.43 -2.52
N LYS A 204 16.79 -42.45 -2.56
CA LYS A 204 17.01 -41.03 -2.20
C LYS A 204 18.07 -40.31 -3.02
N LEU A 205 18.51 -40.92 -4.12
CA LEU A 205 19.55 -40.40 -5.00
C LEU A 205 18.96 -39.50 -6.10
N PRO A 206 19.69 -38.46 -6.53
CA PRO A 206 19.32 -37.65 -7.68
C PRO A 206 19.20 -38.47 -8.97
N VAL A 207 18.17 -38.19 -9.75
CA VAL A 207 17.89 -38.82 -11.04
C VAL A 207 17.90 -37.74 -12.13
N GLY A 208 19.03 -37.65 -12.82
CA GLY A 208 19.26 -36.63 -13.87
C GLY A 208 19.97 -35.36 -13.36
N PRO A 209 20.01 -34.31 -14.20
CA PRO A 209 20.78 -33.10 -13.91
C PRO A 209 20.15 -32.26 -12.79
N VAL A 210 21.00 -31.67 -11.94
CA VAL A 210 20.59 -30.64 -10.98
C VAL A 210 20.38 -29.33 -11.75
N ASN A 211 19.17 -28.78 -11.69
CA ASN A 211 18.86 -27.49 -12.30
C ASN A 211 19.19 -26.40 -11.28
N THR A 212 20.01 -25.43 -11.67
CA THR A 212 20.53 -24.40 -10.77
C THR A 212 20.20 -23.00 -11.31
N ILE A 213 19.84 -22.09 -10.41
CA ILE A 213 19.69 -20.65 -10.69
C ILE A 213 20.48 -19.86 -9.66
N LEU A 214 21.15 -18.80 -10.11
CA LEU A 214 21.78 -17.79 -9.26
C LEU A 214 20.93 -16.52 -9.29
N THR A 215 20.81 -15.87 -8.15
CA THR A 215 20.20 -14.55 -8.05
C THR A 215 21.24 -13.44 -8.26
N SER A 216 20.79 -12.20 -8.41
CA SER A 216 21.58 -11.03 -8.03
C SER A 216 21.80 -11.01 -6.51
N ARG A 217 22.60 -10.05 -6.01
CA ARG A 217 22.78 -9.87 -4.57
C ARG A 217 21.45 -9.49 -3.91
N VAL A 218 21.20 -10.03 -2.72
CA VAL A 218 20.03 -9.63 -1.90
C VAL A 218 20.18 -8.18 -1.47
N ILE A 219 19.11 -7.42 -1.61
CA ILE A 219 19.08 -6.00 -1.26
C ILE A 219 18.10 -5.76 -0.12
N PRO A 220 18.37 -4.77 0.76
CA PRO A 220 17.39 -4.37 1.75
C PRO A 220 16.15 -3.84 1.05
N ALA A 221 14.96 -4.05 1.63
CA ALA A 221 13.74 -3.45 1.12
C ALA A 221 13.87 -1.91 1.16
N PRO A 222 13.73 -1.22 0.02
CA PRO A 222 13.55 0.22 0.02
C PRO A 222 12.44 0.62 0.99
N SER A 223 12.59 1.79 1.59
CA SER A 223 11.58 2.35 2.48
C SER A 223 11.42 3.82 2.15
N PRO A 224 10.20 4.27 1.79
CA PRO A 224 9.96 5.69 1.55
C PRO A 224 10.20 6.46 2.85
N ILE A 225 10.51 7.75 2.71
CA ILE A 225 10.59 8.63 3.87
C ILE A 225 9.18 8.75 4.46
N PRO A 226 8.99 8.51 5.78
CA PRO A 226 7.70 8.65 6.41
C PRO A 226 7.13 10.06 6.21
N ARG A 227 5.87 10.13 5.77
CA ARG A 227 5.14 11.39 5.62
C ARG A 227 4.62 11.86 6.98
N ARG A 228 4.66 13.18 7.22
CA ARG A 228 4.25 13.77 8.50
C ARG A 228 2.78 14.17 8.49
N GLN A 229 2.11 14.09 9.63
CA GLN A 229 0.81 14.74 9.82
C GLN A 229 1.02 16.23 10.09
N ILE A 230 0.32 17.05 9.32
CA ILE A 230 0.41 18.51 9.32
C ILE A 230 -0.87 19.04 9.95
N ARG A 231 -0.77 19.83 11.02
CA ARG A 231 -1.94 20.44 11.67
C ARG A 231 -2.54 21.54 10.80
N VAL A 232 -3.87 21.60 10.73
CA VAL A 232 -4.61 22.58 9.92
C VAL A 232 -4.87 23.87 10.70
N ASP A 233 -5.00 23.80 12.03
CA ASP A 233 -5.16 24.97 12.90
C ASP A 233 -3.90 25.23 13.75
N GLY A 234 -3.37 26.46 13.66
CA GLY A 234 -2.21 26.94 14.42
C GLY A 234 -2.52 27.28 15.89
N MET A 235 -3.79 27.22 16.31
CA MET A 235 -4.19 27.33 17.70
C MET A 235 -4.66 25.96 18.16
N GLY A 236 -3.77 25.21 18.81
CA GLY A 236 -4.23 24.16 19.71
C GLY A 236 -5.26 24.77 20.67
N HIS A 237 -6.44 24.16 20.79
CA HIS A 237 -7.39 24.59 21.81
C HIS A 237 -6.76 24.25 23.16
N ILE A 238 -6.19 25.26 23.81
CA ILE A 238 -5.69 25.18 25.17
C ILE A 238 -6.93 25.19 26.06
N ASP A 239 -7.20 24.08 26.74
CA ASP A 239 -8.26 24.05 27.75
C ASP A 239 -7.88 24.98 28.92
N VAL A 240 -8.84 25.35 29.78
CA VAL A 240 -8.62 26.33 30.88
C VAL A 240 -7.45 25.93 31.82
N ASP A 241 -7.02 24.67 31.79
CA ASP A 241 -5.89 24.10 32.54
C ASP A 241 -4.57 23.93 31.74
N GLY A 242 -4.41 24.50 30.55
CA GLY A 242 -3.12 24.50 29.85
C GLY A 242 -2.73 23.15 29.21
N ARG A 243 -3.64 22.17 29.14
CA ARG A 243 -3.40 20.84 28.56
C ARG A 243 -3.97 20.74 27.13
N MET A 244 -3.17 20.26 26.18
CA MET A 244 -3.65 19.85 24.86
C MET A 244 -4.49 18.57 25.01
N THR A 245 -5.81 18.67 24.87
CA THR A 245 -6.69 17.49 24.94
C THR A 245 -6.80 16.83 23.56
N THR A 246 -6.20 15.64 23.39
CA THR A 246 -6.41 14.74 22.24
C THR A 246 -7.72 13.93 22.34
N SER A 247 -8.57 14.26 23.32
CA SER A 247 -9.77 13.50 23.63
C SER A 247 -10.85 13.73 22.56
N GLY A 248 -11.17 12.69 21.80
CA GLY A 248 -12.28 12.67 20.85
C GLY A 248 -11.94 12.91 19.37
N THR A 249 -10.65 12.88 18.97
CA THR A 249 -10.25 12.87 17.56
C THR A 249 -10.15 11.44 17.02
N PHE A 250 -10.26 11.24 15.71
CA PHE A 250 -9.99 9.98 15.03
C PHE A 250 -9.43 10.21 13.63
N THR A 251 -8.69 9.25 13.09
CA THR A 251 -8.03 9.34 11.78
C THR A 251 -8.66 8.43 10.74
N VAL A 252 -8.64 8.88 9.49
CA VAL A 252 -9.19 8.17 8.33
C VAL A 252 -8.15 8.17 7.23
N LEU A 253 -7.79 6.99 6.73
CA LEU A 253 -6.93 6.78 5.56
C LEU A 253 -7.80 6.42 4.35
N SER A 254 -7.57 7.03 3.19
CA SER A 254 -8.11 6.60 1.90
C SER A 254 -6.95 6.29 0.96
N TYR A 255 -6.96 5.11 0.33
CA TYR A 255 -5.85 4.69 -0.53
C TYR A 255 -6.25 3.67 -1.60
N ASN A 256 -6.09 4.03 -2.88
CA ASN A 256 -6.09 3.08 -3.98
C ASN A 256 -4.74 2.33 -3.99
N ILE A 257 -4.77 1.01 -3.82
CA ILE A 257 -3.56 0.20 -3.61
C ILE A 257 -3.04 -0.48 -4.88
N LEU A 258 -3.59 -0.17 -6.05
CA LEU A 258 -3.24 -0.74 -7.35
C LEU A 258 -3.37 -2.28 -7.39
N SER A 259 -4.48 -2.78 -7.90
CA SER A 259 -4.72 -4.22 -8.05
C SER A 259 -3.65 -4.88 -8.92
N GLU A 260 -3.21 -6.11 -8.59
CA GLU A 260 -2.25 -6.84 -9.43
C GLU A 260 -2.82 -7.12 -10.82
N ALA A 261 -4.14 -7.25 -10.96
CA ALA A 261 -4.78 -7.40 -12.27
C ALA A 261 -4.57 -6.21 -13.22
N TYR A 262 -4.21 -5.03 -12.69
CA TYR A 262 -3.96 -3.83 -13.47
C TYR A 262 -2.47 -3.52 -13.63
N VAL A 263 -1.58 -4.29 -12.97
CA VAL A 263 -0.14 -4.14 -13.15
C VAL A 263 0.28 -4.78 -14.47
N SER A 264 0.35 -3.96 -15.52
CA SER A 264 0.95 -4.35 -16.80
C SER A 264 2.37 -3.81 -16.92
N ASN A 265 3.30 -4.66 -17.34
CA ASN A 265 4.67 -4.23 -17.66
C ASN A 265 4.69 -3.16 -18.76
N ASP A 266 3.71 -3.10 -19.65
CA ASP A 266 3.69 -2.06 -20.70
C ASP A 266 3.38 -0.67 -20.12
N LEU A 267 2.44 -0.60 -19.17
CA LEU A 267 2.05 0.64 -18.48
C LEU A 267 3.13 1.12 -17.51
N TYR A 268 3.79 0.18 -16.83
CA TYR A 268 4.73 0.46 -15.74
C TYR A 268 6.18 0.10 -16.06
N ASN A 269 6.60 0.08 -17.34
CA ASN A 269 7.94 -0.35 -17.75
C ASN A 269 9.11 0.48 -17.17
N TYR A 270 8.84 1.63 -16.53
CA TYR A 270 9.82 2.41 -15.78
C TYR A 270 10.10 1.85 -14.38
N CYS A 271 9.16 1.11 -13.81
CA CYS A 271 9.30 0.49 -12.50
C CYS A 271 9.90 -0.90 -12.65
N PRO A 272 10.95 -1.25 -11.88
CA PRO A 272 11.54 -2.59 -11.94
C PRO A 272 10.50 -3.69 -11.67
N SER A 273 10.54 -4.79 -12.41
CA SER A 273 9.58 -5.90 -12.28
C SER A 273 9.49 -6.47 -10.87
N TRP A 274 10.59 -6.46 -10.12
CA TRP A 274 10.60 -6.88 -8.72
C TRP A 274 9.81 -5.95 -7.80
N ALA A 275 9.81 -4.64 -8.08
CA ALA A 275 9.06 -3.64 -7.33
C ALA A 275 7.58 -3.64 -7.71
N LEU A 276 7.25 -4.06 -8.94
CA LEU A 276 5.88 -4.30 -9.40
C LEU A 276 5.27 -5.59 -8.86
N SER A 277 6.09 -6.57 -8.51
CA SER A 277 5.64 -7.88 -8.05
C SER A 277 4.79 -7.78 -6.77
N TRP A 278 3.68 -8.51 -6.73
CA TRP A 278 2.79 -8.50 -5.58
C TRP A 278 3.47 -8.88 -4.24
N PRO A 279 4.36 -9.90 -4.17
CA PRO A 279 5.06 -10.23 -2.92
C PRO A 279 5.86 -9.06 -2.33
N TYR A 280 6.41 -8.19 -3.18
CA TYR A 280 7.06 -6.96 -2.73
C TYR A 280 6.04 -5.90 -2.33
N ARG A 281 5.11 -5.57 -3.24
CA ARG A 281 4.13 -4.50 -3.04
C ARG A 281 3.29 -4.70 -1.79
N ARG A 282 2.78 -5.92 -1.56
CA ARG A 282 1.93 -6.22 -0.39
C ARG A 282 2.62 -5.93 0.94
N GLN A 283 3.91 -6.24 1.05
CA GLN A 283 4.67 -6.02 2.28
C GLN A 283 4.95 -4.53 2.52
N ASN A 284 5.21 -3.78 1.45
CA ASN A 284 5.43 -2.34 1.53
C ASN A 284 4.12 -1.59 1.81
N LEU A 285 3.02 -1.95 1.12
CA LEU A 285 1.67 -1.42 1.37
C LEU A 285 1.24 -1.65 2.82
N LEU A 286 1.41 -2.86 3.35
CA LEU A 286 1.08 -3.17 4.75
C LEU A 286 1.91 -2.31 5.71
N ARG A 287 3.22 -2.18 5.47
CA ARG A 287 4.12 -1.36 6.29
C ARG A 287 3.69 0.11 6.29
N GLU A 288 3.34 0.65 5.12
CA GLU A 288 2.84 2.02 4.98
C GLU A 288 1.51 2.22 5.73
N ILE A 289 0.51 1.37 5.45
CA ILE A 289 -0.82 1.44 6.07
C ILE A 289 -0.76 1.35 7.60
N VAL A 290 -0.01 0.37 8.12
CA VAL A 290 0.18 0.19 9.57
C VAL A 290 1.00 1.34 10.17
N GLY A 291 1.99 1.85 9.44
CA GLY A 291 2.82 2.98 9.86
C GLY A 291 2.03 4.25 10.14
N TYR A 292 0.95 4.49 9.37
CA TYR A 292 0.06 5.62 9.59
C TYR A 292 -0.85 5.50 10.82
N ARG A 293 -1.06 4.28 11.35
CA ARG A 293 -1.88 4.02 12.55
C ARG A 293 -3.28 4.63 12.47
N ALA A 294 -3.87 4.64 11.27
CA ALA A 294 -5.18 5.24 11.05
C ALA A 294 -6.27 4.50 11.83
N ASP A 295 -7.30 5.16 12.34
CA ASP A 295 -8.37 4.45 13.08
C ASP A 295 -9.37 3.78 12.15
N ILE A 296 -9.57 4.36 10.96
CA ILE A 296 -10.39 3.86 9.86
C ILE A 296 -9.55 3.88 8.59
N ILE A 297 -9.59 2.81 7.81
CA ILE A 297 -8.83 2.65 6.57
C ILE A 297 -9.80 2.26 5.45
N CYS A 298 -9.86 3.07 4.40
CA CYS A 298 -10.64 2.85 3.19
C CYS A 298 -9.68 2.53 2.03
N LEU A 299 -9.69 1.28 1.56
CA LEU A 299 -8.86 0.85 0.43
C LEU A 299 -9.71 0.62 -0.82
N GLN A 300 -9.19 0.99 -1.98
CA GLN A 300 -9.73 0.69 -3.31
C GLN A 300 -8.78 -0.24 -4.06
N GLU A 301 -9.30 -0.94 -5.07
CA GLU A 301 -8.54 -1.93 -5.87
C GLU A 301 -7.95 -3.10 -5.07
N VAL A 302 -8.65 -3.53 -4.03
CA VAL A 302 -8.25 -4.70 -3.25
C VAL A 302 -8.77 -5.96 -3.94
N GLN A 303 -7.89 -6.81 -4.46
CA GLN A 303 -8.29 -8.13 -4.99
C GLN A 303 -8.83 -9.05 -3.90
N SER A 304 -9.77 -9.93 -4.26
CA SER A 304 -10.45 -10.75 -3.26
C SER A 304 -9.53 -11.73 -2.53
N ASP A 305 -8.63 -12.41 -3.23
CA ASP A 305 -7.60 -13.25 -2.60
C ASP A 305 -6.64 -12.42 -1.75
N HIS A 306 -6.27 -11.22 -2.19
CA HIS A 306 -5.40 -10.32 -1.43
C HIS A 306 -6.07 -9.82 -0.14
N TYR A 307 -7.39 -9.64 -0.15
CA TYR A 307 -8.15 -9.33 1.06
C TYR A 307 -8.17 -10.52 2.03
N ASP A 308 -8.58 -11.70 1.56
CA ASP A 308 -8.80 -12.88 2.40
C ASP A 308 -7.49 -13.48 2.94
N ASP A 309 -6.47 -13.59 2.09
CA ASP A 309 -5.23 -14.30 2.41
C ASP A 309 -4.16 -13.40 3.04
N PHE A 310 -4.26 -12.08 2.87
CA PHE A 310 -3.22 -11.13 3.30
C PHE A 310 -3.75 -9.96 4.14
N PHE A 311 -4.52 -9.02 3.58
CA PHE A 311 -4.85 -7.79 4.31
C PHE A 311 -5.72 -8.04 5.54
N SER A 312 -6.74 -8.90 5.44
CA SER A 312 -7.61 -9.25 6.56
C SER A 312 -6.82 -9.88 7.72
N PRO A 313 -6.07 -10.97 7.54
CA PRO A 313 -5.31 -11.59 8.63
C PRO A 313 -4.15 -10.72 9.13
N GLU A 314 -3.47 -9.94 8.28
CA GLU A 314 -2.37 -9.08 8.74
C GLU A 314 -2.87 -7.86 9.52
N LEU A 315 -3.92 -7.17 9.05
CA LEU A 315 -4.50 -6.03 9.79
C LEU A 315 -5.23 -6.48 11.06
N ASP A 316 -5.75 -7.71 11.11
CA ASP A 316 -6.29 -8.31 12.33
C ASP A 316 -5.28 -8.34 13.48
N LYS A 317 -4.02 -8.73 13.18
CA LYS A 317 -2.90 -8.72 14.15
C LYS A 317 -2.61 -7.31 14.70
N HIS A 318 -2.99 -6.28 13.95
CA HIS A 318 -2.86 -4.87 14.35
C HIS A 318 -4.15 -4.30 14.99
N GLY A 319 -5.15 -5.15 15.28
CA GLY A 319 -6.36 -4.76 16.01
C GLY A 319 -7.49 -4.23 15.12
N TYR A 320 -7.39 -4.37 13.80
CA TYR A 320 -8.42 -3.94 12.87
C TYR A 320 -9.43 -5.03 12.56
N TYR A 321 -10.68 -4.64 12.38
CA TYR A 321 -11.71 -5.48 11.74
C TYR A 321 -12.00 -4.95 10.34
N GLY A 322 -12.01 -5.84 9.34
CA GLY A 322 -12.26 -5.52 7.94
C GLY A 322 -13.67 -5.87 7.46
N LEU A 323 -14.21 -5.02 6.60
CA LEU A 323 -15.38 -5.30 5.77
C LEU A 323 -15.00 -5.10 4.30
N TYR A 324 -15.43 -6.00 3.42
CA TYR A 324 -15.08 -5.97 2.01
C TYR A 324 -16.31 -6.06 1.11
N LYS A 325 -16.25 -5.38 -0.03
CA LYS A 325 -17.18 -5.55 -1.15
C LYS A 325 -16.38 -5.65 -2.44
N ARG A 326 -16.32 -6.85 -3.01
CA ARG A 326 -15.84 -7.10 -4.37
C ARG A 326 -16.78 -6.54 -5.42
N LYS A 327 -16.23 -6.19 -6.58
CA LYS A 327 -16.99 -5.99 -7.81
C LYS A 327 -17.66 -7.31 -8.24
N THR A 328 -18.72 -7.23 -9.04
CA THR A 328 -19.62 -8.37 -9.31
C THR A 328 -19.30 -9.15 -10.59
N ASN A 329 -18.37 -8.65 -11.40
CA ASN A 329 -17.84 -9.17 -12.66
C ASN A 329 -18.83 -10.02 -13.47
N GLU A 330 -19.99 -9.44 -13.76
CA GLU A 330 -21.12 -10.15 -14.38
C GLU A 330 -20.81 -10.62 -15.83
N VAL A 331 -19.67 -10.25 -16.44
CA VAL A 331 -19.49 -10.39 -17.89
C VAL A 331 -18.15 -11.03 -18.35
N TYR A 332 -17.01 -10.95 -17.65
CA TYR A 332 -15.72 -11.24 -18.33
C TYR A 332 -14.60 -12.00 -17.60
N SER A 333 -14.69 -12.43 -16.34
CA SER A 333 -13.61 -13.26 -15.73
C SER A 333 -14.09 -14.62 -15.25
N SER A 334 -13.41 -15.68 -15.70
CA SER A 334 -13.55 -17.04 -15.20
C SER A 334 -12.85 -17.26 -13.85
N ASN A 335 -11.95 -16.35 -13.43
CA ASN A 335 -11.30 -16.41 -12.13
C ASN A 335 -11.85 -15.31 -11.21
N THR A 336 -12.66 -15.72 -10.23
CA THR A 336 -13.29 -14.81 -9.27
C THR A 336 -12.29 -14.20 -8.28
N ASN A 337 -11.14 -14.84 -8.08
CA ASN A 337 -10.19 -14.47 -7.03
C ASN A 337 -9.43 -13.17 -7.35
N THR A 338 -9.25 -12.87 -8.63
CA THR A 338 -8.50 -11.69 -9.10
C THR A 338 -9.37 -10.44 -9.24
N ILE A 339 -10.67 -10.52 -8.92
CA ILE A 339 -11.60 -9.40 -8.97
C ILE A 339 -11.32 -8.47 -7.79
N ASP A 340 -11.15 -7.19 -8.08
CA ASP A 340 -10.91 -6.15 -7.09
C ASP A 340 -12.20 -5.60 -6.47
N GLY A 341 -12.05 -4.77 -5.45
CA GLY A 341 -13.16 -4.17 -4.72
C GLY A 341 -12.71 -3.10 -3.73
N CYS A 342 -13.64 -2.73 -2.85
CA CYS A 342 -13.41 -1.76 -1.78
C CYS A 342 -13.40 -2.45 -0.42
N ALA A 343 -12.39 -2.17 0.39
CA ALA A 343 -12.29 -2.65 1.77
C ALA A 343 -12.32 -1.48 2.77
N THR A 344 -13.02 -1.65 3.89
CA THR A 344 -13.01 -0.70 5.00
C THR A 344 -12.59 -1.43 6.26
N PHE A 345 -11.45 -1.05 6.84
CA PHE A 345 -10.95 -1.55 8.11
C PHE A 345 -11.12 -0.50 9.20
N PHE A 346 -11.36 -0.92 10.43
CA PHE A 346 -11.44 -0.01 11.58
C PHE A 346 -10.93 -0.67 12.85
N ARG A 347 -10.36 0.13 13.74
CA ARG A 347 -9.82 -0.32 15.02
C ARG A 347 -10.91 -0.83 15.96
N ARG A 348 -10.83 -2.10 16.39
CA ARG A 348 -11.85 -2.74 17.24
C ARG A 348 -11.95 -2.15 18.63
N ASP A 349 -10.87 -1.58 19.15
CA ASP A 349 -10.86 -0.92 20.46
C ASP A 349 -11.52 0.47 20.41
N ARG A 350 -11.67 1.04 19.21
CA ARG A 350 -12.22 2.39 19.00
C ARG A 350 -13.60 2.41 18.37
N PHE A 351 -13.92 1.42 17.55
CA PHE A 351 -15.18 1.36 16.82
C PHE A 351 -15.78 -0.05 16.86
N SER A 352 -17.10 -0.12 16.85
CA SER A 352 -17.87 -1.32 16.55
C SER A 352 -18.71 -1.12 15.29
N HIS A 353 -18.84 -2.18 14.50
CA HIS A 353 -19.74 -2.20 13.35
C HIS A 353 -21.20 -2.17 13.81
N VAL A 354 -22.01 -1.31 13.17
CA VAL A 354 -23.46 -1.26 13.39
C VAL A 354 -24.20 -1.75 12.15
N LYS A 355 -23.82 -1.23 10.97
CA LYS A 355 -24.52 -1.57 9.72
C LYS A 355 -23.61 -1.47 8.51
N LYS A 356 -23.84 -2.36 7.55
CA LYS A 356 -23.17 -2.39 6.24
C LYS A 356 -24.22 -2.18 5.16
N TYR A 357 -23.92 -1.32 4.20
CA TYR A 357 -24.68 -1.18 2.96
C TYR A 357 -23.72 -1.35 1.78
N GLU A 358 -24.17 -2.08 0.77
CA GLU A 358 -23.41 -2.33 -0.45
C GLU A 358 -24.17 -1.71 -1.61
N VAL A 359 -23.49 -0.85 -2.37
CA VAL A 359 -24.03 -0.27 -3.60
C VAL A 359 -23.38 -1.00 -4.76
N GLU A 360 -24.21 -1.59 -5.61
CA GLU A 360 -23.78 -2.17 -6.88
C GLU A 360 -24.36 -1.31 -8.01
N PHE A 361 -23.50 -0.54 -8.68
CA PHE A 361 -23.97 0.39 -9.71
C PHE A 361 -24.57 -0.34 -10.91
N ASN A 362 -24.20 -1.60 -11.16
CA ASN A 362 -24.83 -2.44 -12.18
C ASN A 362 -26.32 -2.69 -11.89
N LYS A 363 -26.67 -3.04 -10.64
CA LYS A 363 -28.07 -3.21 -10.24
C LYS A 363 -28.85 -1.89 -10.37
N ALA A 364 -28.23 -0.78 -9.97
CA ALA A 364 -28.84 0.54 -10.16
C ALA A 364 -29.05 0.88 -11.65
N ALA A 365 -28.11 0.48 -12.52
CA ALA A 365 -28.20 0.69 -13.96
C ALA A 365 -29.30 -0.17 -14.59
N GLN A 366 -29.45 -1.41 -14.15
CA GLN A 366 -30.55 -2.29 -14.55
C GLN A 366 -31.90 -1.67 -14.16
N SER A 367 -32.08 -1.25 -12.91
CA SER A 367 -33.31 -0.59 -12.45
C SER A 367 -33.62 0.71 -13.21
N LEU A 368 -32.61 1.55 -13.48
CA LEU A 368 -32.77 2.77 -14.28
C LEU A 368 -33.22 2.44 -15.71
N THR A 369 -32.56 1.45 -16.32
CA THR A 369 -32.83 1.01 -17.69
C THR A 369 -34.24 0.43 -17.81
N GLU A 370 -34.69 -0.34 -16.82
CA GLU A 370 -36.03 -0.89 -16.80
C GLU A 370 -37.12 0.18 -16.62
N ALA A 371 -36.86 1.17 -15.75
CA ALA A 371 -37.84 2.19 -15.41
C ALA A 371 -37.95 3.32 -16.43
N THR A 372 -36.86 3.71 -17.09
CA THR A 372 -36.78 4.97 -17.84
C THR A 372 -36.43 4.79 -19.32
N ILE A 373 -35.69 3.74 -19.68
CA ILE A 373 -35.14 3.59 -21.03
C ILE A 373 -36.08 2.75 -21.91
N PRO A 374 -36.43 3.21 -23.13
CA PRO A 374 -37.25 2.45 -24.07
C PRO A 374 -36.68 1.07 -24.39
N THR A 375 -37.55 0.07 -24.56
CA THR A 375 -37.16 -1.34 -24.81
C THR A 375 -36.15 -1.51 -25.94
N THR A 376 -36.25 -0.71 -27.01
CA THR A 376 -35.35 -0.77 -28.17
C THR A 376 -33.91 -0.34 -27.85
N GLN A 377 -33.68 0.44 -26.80
CA GLN A 377 -32.37 0.96 -26.42
C GLN A 377 -31.75 0.25 -25.21
N LYS A 378 -32.49 -0.62 -24.51
CA LYS A 378 -32.05 -1.25 -23.25
C LYS A 378 -30.68 -1.91 -23.34
N LYS A 379 -30.41 -2.68 -24.41
CA LYS A 379 -29.12 -3.35 -24.60
C LYS A 379 -27.96 -2.34 -24.73
N SER A 380 -28.15 -1.29 -25.52
CA SER A 380 -27.15 -0.22 -25.71
C SER A 380 -26.91 0.55 -24.41
N ALA A 381 -28.00 0.88 -23.69
CA ALA A 381 -27.93 1.56 -22.41
C ALA A 381 -27.18 0.73 -21.35
N LEU A 382 -27.46 -0.57 -21.22
CA LEU A 382 -26.75 -1.45 -20.29
C LEU A 382 -25.26 -1.55 -20.64
N ASN A 383 -24.90 -1.70 -21.92
CA ASN A 383 -23.50 -1.72 -22.34
C ASN A 383 -22.76 -0.42 -21.95
N ARG A 384 -23.45 0.73 -21.98
CA ARG A 384 -22.89 2.02 -21.56
C ARG A 384 -22.79 2.13 -20.03
N LEU A 385 -23.83 1.75 -19.29
CA LEU A 385 -23.96 2.02 -17.85
C LEU A 385 -23.30 0.98 -16.93
N VAL A 386 -23.29 -0.29 -17.34
CA VAL A 386 -22.70 -1.39 -16.55
C VAL A 386 -21.18 -1.28 -16.63
N LYS A 387 -20.56 -0.95 -15.49
CA LYS A 387 -19.11 -0.73 -15.34
C LYS A 387 -18.53 -1.45 -14.11
N ASP A 388 -19.37 -2.21 -13.40
CA ASP A 388 -18.99 -3.07 -12.29
C ASP A 388 -18.43 -2.37 -11.05
N ASN A 389 -18.50 -1.04 -11.02
CA ASN A 389 -18.16 -0.25 -9.84
C ASN A 389 -19.07 -0.59 -8.66
N VAL A 390 -18.51 -0.45 -7.45
CA VAL A 390 -19.21 -0.68 -6.19
C VAL A 390 -18.88 0.42 -5.19
N ALA A 391 -19.77 0.61 -4.21
CA ALA A 391 -19.47 1.37 -3.00
C ALA A 391 -19.79 0.54 -1.75
N LEU A 392 -18.93 0.65 -0.75
CA LEU A 392 -19.08 0.05 0.56
C LEU A 392 -19.36 1.16 1.57
N ILE A 393 -20.54 1.13 2.20
CA ILE A 393 -20.93 2.10 3.22
C ILE A 393 -21.05 1.39 4.56
N VAL A 394 -20.35 1.88 5.57
CA VAL A 394 -20.29 1.29 6.89
C VAL A 394 -20.71 2.31 7.93
N VAL A 395 -21.68 1.95 8.77
CA VAL A 395 -22.03 2.73 9.97
C VAL A 395 -21.28 2.11 11.15
N LEU A 396 -20.45 2.92 11.79
CA LEU A 396 -19.64 2.58 12.94
C LEU A 396 -20.19 3.30 14.19
N GLU A 397 -20.01 2.67 15.34
CA GLU A 397 -20.26 3.25 16.65
C GLU A 397 -18.93 3.42 17.37
N ALA A 398 -18.61 4.65 17.77
CA ALA A 398 -17.41 4.94 18.54
C ALA A 398 -17.54 4.37 19.96
N LYS A 399 -16.48 3.67 20.40
CA LYS A 399 -16.37 3.15 21.76
C LYS A 399 -15.89 4.25 22.68
N VAL A 400 -16.66 4.52 23.73
CA VAL A 400 -16.31 5.52 24.73
C VAL A 400 -15.18 4.97 25.61
N ASN A 401 -13.97 5.50 25.44
CA ASN A 401 -12.88 5.23 26.38
C ASN A 401 -13.13 6.02 27.67
N ASN A 402 -13.87 5.45 28.63
CA ASN A 402 -13.94 5.82 30.06
C ASN A 402 -13.71 7.32 30.40
N GLN A 403 -14.30 8.25 29.66
CA GLN A 403 -14.29 9.67 30.02
C GLN A 403 -15.70 10.08 30.47
N PRO A 404 -15.82 10.82 31.57
CA PRO A 404 -17.10 11.30 32.04
C PRO A 404 -17.57 12.43 31.13
N PHE A 405 -18.70 12.25 30.44
CA PHE A 405 -19.44 13.36 29.84
C PHE A 405 -20.94 13.24 30.11
N ASP A 406 -21.56 14.42 30.16
CA ASP A 406 -22.86 14.80 30.72
C ASP A 406 -24.12 14.19 30.09
N ASN A 407 -24.01 13.11 29.30
CA ASN A 407 -25.19 12.41 28.74
C ASN A 407 -24.92 10.91 28.57
N PRO A 408 -24.99 10.13 29.66
CA PRO A 408 -24.95 8.67 29.59
C PRO A 408 -26.16 8.18 28.78
N GLY A 409 -25.94 7.76 27.51
CA GLY A 409 -26.97 7.12 26.68
C GLY A 409 -26.98 7.45 25.19
N LYS A 410 -26.24 8.45 24.70
CA LYS A 410 -26.24 8.79 23.27
C LYS A 410 -25.12 8.03 22.52
N ARG A 411 -25.52 7.14 21.60
CA ARG A 411 -24.61 6.43 20.69
C ARG A 411 -23.90 7.43 19.77
N GLN A 412 -22.57 7.38 19.70
CA GLN A 412 -21.80 8.20 18.78
C GLN A 412 -21.57 7.42 17.49
N LEU A 413 -22.40 7.70 16.47
CA LEU A 413 -22.33 7.03 15.18
C LEU A 413 -21.48 7.81 14.19
N LEU A 414 -20.90 7.10 13.23
CA LEU A 414 -20.15 7.65 12.10
C LEU A 414 -20.46 6.82 10.86
N CYS A 415 -20.80 7.47 9.75
CA CYS A 415 -21.02 6.81 8.47
C CYS A 415 -19.78 6.98 7.59
N VAL A 416 -19.22 5.88 7.08
CA VAL A 416 -18.03 5.88 6.22
C VAL A 416 -18.40 5.23 4.90
N ALA A 417 -18.38 6.00 3.82
CA ALA A 417 -18.48 5.50 2.46
C ALA A 417 -17.09 5.36 1.84
N ASN A 418 -16.86 4.23 1.18
CA ASN A 418 -15.67 3.94 0.38
C ASN A 418 -16.12 3.48 -1.02
N THR A 419 -15.64 4.11 -2.08
CA THR A 419 -16.00 3.77 -3.46
C THR A 419 -14.81 3.84 -4.41
N HIS A 420 -14.93 3.13 -5.53
CA HIS A 420 -14.05 3.28 -6.69
C HIS A 420 -14.91 3.47 -7.95
N VAL A 421 -14.86 4.65 -8.56
CA VAL A 421 -15.65 5.01 -9.75
C VAL A 421 -14.79 4.91 -11.01
N ASN A 422 -14.30 3.70 -11.31
CA ASN A 422 -13.51 3.47 -12.52
C ASN A 422 -14.41 3.43 -13.76
N VAL A 423 -14.49 4.55 -14.47
CA VAL A 423 -15.27 4.67 -15.70
C VAL A 423 -14.39 5.34 -16.76
N PRO A 424 -14.41 4.87 -18.02
CA PRO A 424 -13.72 5.53 -19.12
C PRO A 424 -13.99 7.04 -19.19
N GLN A 425 -12.95 7.82 -19.50
CA GLN A 425 -13.00 9.30 -19.45
C GLN A 425 -14.03 9.93 -20.41
N ASP A 426 -14.41 9.23 -21.47
CA ASP A 426 -15.42 9.65 -22.44
C ASP A 426 -16.87 9.45 -21.95
N LEU A 427 -17.08 8.68 -20.88
CA LEU A 427 -18.40 8.37 -20.31
C LEU A 427 -18.71 9.24 -19.08
N LYS A 428 -18.62 10.56 -19.24
CA LYS A 428 -18.80 11.55 -18.17
C LYS A 428 -20.20 11.51 -17.53
N ASP A 429 -21.22 11.25 -18.34
CA ASP A 429 -22.60 11.02 -17.90
C ASP A 429 -22.71 9.85 -16.93
N VAL A 430 -22.02 8.74 -17.21
CA VAL A 430 -22.02 7.55 -16.38
C VAL A 430 -21.30 7.81 -15.05
N LYS A 431 -20.15 8.49 -15.07
CA LYS A 431 -19.43 8.92 -13.86
C LYS A 431 -20.32 9.75 -12.95
N LEU A 432 -20.89 10.82 -13.51
CA LEU A 432 -21.75 11.74 -12.77
C LEU A 432 -22.98 11.03 -12.20
N TRP A 433 -23.61 10.16 -12.98
CA TRP A 433 -24.76 9.38 -12.52
C TRP A 433 -24.41 8.42 -11.38
N GLN A 434 -23.26 7.74 -11.41
CA GLN A 434 -22.82 6.87 -10.31
C GLN A 434 -22.55 7.68 -9.03
N VAL A 435 -21.83 8.80 -9.13
CA VAL A 435 -21.58 9.69 -7.98
C VAL A 435 -22.89 10.24 -7.41
N HIS A 436 -23.80 10.69 -8.27
CA HIS A 436 -25.12 11.15 -7.85
C HIS A 436 -25.92 10.04 -7.15
N THR A 437 -25.89 8.82 -7.68
CA THR A 437 -26.58 7.65 -7.09
C THR A 437 -26.05 7.33 -5.69
N LEU A 438 -24.73 7.37 -5.50
CA LEU A 438 -24.09 7.21 -4.18
C LEU A 438 -24.58 8.27 -3.19
N LEU A 439 -24.55 9.54 -3.59
CA LEU A 439 -24.94 10.67 -2.74
C LEU A 439 -26.42 10.60 -2.36
N LYS A 440 -27.31 10.20 -3.28
CA LYS A 440 -28.73 9.93 -2.95
C LYS A 440 -28.90 8.77 -1.97
N GLY A 441 -28.06 7.74 -2.05
CA GLY A 441 -28.02 6.67 -1.05
C GLY A 441 -27.63 7.20 0.34
N LEU A 442 -26.60 8.04 0.39
CA LEU A 442 -26.13 8.67 1.63
C LEU A 442 -27.15 9.64 2.23
N GLU A 443 -27.84 10.45 1.42
CA GLU A 443 -28.93 11.32 1.90
C GLU A 443 -30.05 10.53 2.59
N LYS A 444 -30.40 9.34 2.07
CA LYS A 444 -31.40 8.48 2.71
C LYS A 444 -30.93 7.98 4.08
N ILE A 445 -29.64 7.69 4.22
CA ILE A 445 -29.04 7.30 5.51
C ILE A 445 -29.04 8.51 6.45
N ALA A 446 -28.60 9.68 5.99
CA ALA A 446 -28.59 10.92 6.78
C ALA A 446 -29.99 11.36 7.23
N ALA A 447 -31.02 11.13 6.41
CA ALA A 447 -32.40 11.41 6.78
C ALA A 447 -32.94 10.45 7.84
N SER A 448 -32.40 9.23 7.93
CA SER A 448 -32.83 8.24 8.93
C SER A 448 -32.19 8.45 10.30
N ALA A 449 -31.04 9.12 10.35
CA ALA A 449 -30.34 9.45 11.58
C ALA A 449 -29.33 10.58 11.32
N ASP A 450 -29.27 11.56 12.23
CA ASP A 450 -28.28 12.65 12.24
C ASP A 450 -26.88 12.07 12.55
N ILE A 451 -26.21 11.54 11.52
CA ILE A 451 -24.94 10.81 11.61
C ILE A 451 -23.89 11.57 10.79
N PRO A 452 -22.76 11.98 11.40
CA PRO A 452 -21.61 12.51 10.68
C PRO A 452 -21.14 11.55 9.59
N MET A 453 -20.76 12.07 8.41
CA MET A 453 -20.38 11.24 7.28
C MET A 453 -18.99 11.56 6.74
N LEU A 454 -18.32 10.51 6.30
CA LEU A 454 -17.09 10.54 5.52
C LEU A 454 -17.35 9.85 4.18
N VAL A 455 -16.91 10.46 3.09
CA VAL A 455 -16.99 9.89 1.74
C VAL A 455 -15.57 9.85 1.18
N CYS A 456 -14.99 8.67 1.24
CA CYS A 456 -13.64 8.35 0.78
C CYS A 456 -13.72 7.62 -0.55
N GLY A 457 -12.69 7.74 -1.37
CA GLY A 457 -12.55 6.91 -2.56
C GLY A 457 -11.72 7.52 -3.67
N ASP A 458 -11.48 6.67 -4.66
CA ASP A 458 -11.01 7.06 -5.98
C ASP A 458 -12.25 7.31 -6.86
N PHE A 459 -12.45 8.57 -7.22
CA PHE A 459 -13.60 8.99 -8.03
C PHE A 459 -13.26 9.09 -9.52
N ASN A 460 -11.99 8.90 -9.89
CA ASN A 460 -11.50 9.07 -11.27
C ASN A 460 -12.01 10.36 -11.93
N SER A 461 -12.12 11.41 -11.11
CA SER A 461 -12.75 12.70 -11.43
C SER A 461 -11.85 13.82 -10.94
N VAL A 462 -11.34 14.63 -11.87
CA VAL A 462 -10.46 15.76 -11.55
C VAL A 462 -11.21 16.93 -10.91
N PRO A 463 -10.55 17.79 -10.12
CA PRO A 463 -11.16 19.00 -9.59
C PRO A 463 -11.79 19.85 -10.69
N GLY A 464 -13.01 20.35 -10.46
CA GLY A 464 -13.76 21.15 -11.44
C GLY A 464 -14.55 20.34 -12.48
N SER A 465 -14.43 19.01 -12.51
CA SER A 465 -15.36 18.16 -13.30
C SER A 465 -16.77 18.15 -12.71
N ALA A 466 -17.79 17.76 -13.48
CA ALA A 466 -19.16 17.72 -12.96
C ALA A 466 -19.35 16.79 -11.73
N PRO A 467 -18.76 15.58 -11.67
CA PRO A 467 -18.84 14.74 -10.47
C PRO A 467 -18.16 15.38 -9.25
N HIS A 468 -17.01 16.05 -9.44
CA HIS A 468 -16.34 16.80 -8.37
C HIS A 468 -17.18 17.99 -7.91
N ALA A 469 -17.73 18.78 -8.83
CA ALA A 469 -18.62 19.90 -8.50
C ALA A 469 -19.85 19.44 -7.71
N LEU A 470 -20.44 18.30 -8.10
CA LEU A 470 -21.54 17.71 -7.34
C LEU A 470 -21.12 17.41 -5.89
N LEU A 471 -19.98 16.74 -5.68
CA LEU A 471 -19.44 16.41 -4.34
C LEU A 471 -19.07 17.64 -3.51
N ALA A 472 -18.38 18.61 -4.12
CA ALA A 472 -17.78 19.74 -3.42
C ALA A 472 -18.74 20.93 -3.25
N MET A 473 -19.69 21.12 -4.17
CA MET A 473 -20.62 22.26 -4.18
C MET A 473 -22.07 21.86 -3.90
N GLY A 474 -22.37 20.56 -3.81
CA GLY A 474 -23.72 20.03 -3.62
C GLY A 474 -24.60 20.13 -4.86
N LYS A 475 -24.09 20.63 -5.99
CA LYS A 475 -24.84 20.81 -7.24
C LYS A 475 -23.92 20.88 -8.46
N VAL A 476 -24.47 20.54 -9.63
CA VAL A 476 -23.82 20.80 -10.92
C VAL A 476 -24.50 21.98 -11.61
N ASP A 477 -23.71 22.89 -12.17
CA ASP A 477 -24.24 23.98 -12.99
C ASP A 477 -24.92 23.41 -14.26
N PRO A 478 -26.17 23.81 -14.60
CA PRO A 478 -26.86 23.30 -15.78
C PRO A 478 -26.16 23.56 -17.12
N SER A 479 -25.24 24.54 -17.17
CA SER A 479 -24.40 24.90 -18.32
C SER A 479 -23.03 24.23 -18.32
N HIS A 480 -22.75 23.35 -17.35
CA HIS A 480 -21.47 22.67 -17.23
C HIS A 480 -21.14 21.82 -18.49
N PRO A 481 -19.92 21.93 -19.05
CA PRO A 481 -19.57 21.28 -20.32
C PRO A 481 -19.69 19.75 -20.30
N ASP A 482 -19.43 19.12 -19.15
CA ASP A 482 -19.59 17.67 -18.99
C ASP A 482 -21.04 17.17 -19.18
N LEU A 483 -22.04 18.06 -19.13
CA LEU A 483 -23.45 17.72 -19.36
C LEU A 483 -23.82 17.72 -20.86
N ALA A 484 -22.89 18.11 -21.75
CA ALA A 484 -23.16 18.21 -23.18
C ALA A 484 -23.45 16.84 -23.83
N VAL A 485 -22.88 15.76 -23.28
CA VAL A 485 -23.02 14.40 -23.80
C VAL A 485 -23.83 13.54 -22.82
N ASP A 486 -25.14 13.46 -23.04
CA ASP A 486 -26.07 12.60 -22.29
C ASP A 486 -27.00 11.85 -23.28
N PRO A 487 -26.48 10.85 -24.01
CA PRO A 487 -27.25 10.15 -25.06
C PRO A 487 -28.45 9.37 -24.51
N LEU A 488 -28.48 9.07 -23.22
CA LEU A 488 -29.55 8.33 -22.55
C LEU A 488 -30.55 9.24 -21.82
N ASN A 489 -30.32 10.56 -21.80
CA ASN A 489 -31.10 11.55 -21.04
C ASN A 489 -31.21 11.22 -19.54
N ILE A 490 -30.18 10.59 -18.96
CA ILE A 490 -30.19 10.13 -17.56
C ILE A 490 -29.82 11.22 -16.56
N LEU A 491 -29.30 12.35 -17.04
CA LEU A 491 -28.91 13.50 -16.21
C LEU A 491 -30.01 14.56 -16.13
N ARG A 492 -31.13 14.37 -16.84
CA ARG A 492 -32.22 15.34 -16.91
C ARG A 492 -33.36 15.08 -15.90
N PRO A 493 -34.04 16.14 -15.43
CA PRO A 493 -33.66 17.55 -15.60
C PRO A 493 -32.42 17.90 -14.78
N HIS A 494 -31.54 18.76 -15.30
CA HIS A 494 -30.27 19.13 -14.63
C HIS A 494 -30.50 19.74 -13.23
N SER A 495 -31.69 20.31 -12.97
CA SER A 495 -32.09 20.80 -11.64
C SER A 495 -32.13 19.73 -10.55
N LYS A 496 -32.12 18.44 -10.92
CA LYS A 496 -32.06 17.31 -9.97
C LYS A 496 -30.64 16.85 -9.66
N LEU A 497 -29.61 17.38 -10.32
CA LEU A 497 -28.21 17.07 -10.05
C LEU A 497 -27.73 17.86 -8.82
N VAL A 498 -28.34 17.57 -7.67
CA VAL A 498 -28.12 18.27 -6.40
C VAL A 498 -28.19 17.31 -5.21
N HIS A 499 -27.49 17.63 -4.12
CA HIS A 499 -27.64 16.99 -2.81
C HIS A 499 -27.48 18.00 -1.67
N GLN A 500 -27.94 17.61 -0.48
CA GLN A 500 -28.04 18.45 0.72
C GLN A 500 -27.00 18.10 1.79
N LEU A 501 -26.18 17.06 1.57
CA LEU A 501 -25.07 16.75 2.46
C LEU A 501 -24.06 17.92 2.48
N PRO A 502 -23.69 18.47 3.65
CA PRO A 502 -22.75 19.59 3.76
C PRO A 502 -21.29 19.12 3.63
N LEU A 503 -20.98 18.53 2.48
CA LEU A 503 -19.68 17.92 2.22
C LEU A 503 -18.61 18.98 1.92
N VAL A 504 -17.42 18.78 2.47
CA VAL A 504 -16.22 19.57 2.19
C VAL A 504 -15.04 18.60 1.99
N SER A 505 -14.19 18.86 1.00
CA SER A 505 -12.94 18.10 0.84
C SER A 505 -11.98 18.39 2.00
N ALA A 506 -11.47 17.35 2.66
CA ALA A 506 -10.54 17.48 3.77
C ALA A 506 -9.31 18.30 3.38
N TYR A 507 -8.68 17.97 2.24
CA TYR A 507 -7.44 18.59 1.77
C TYR A 507 -7.62 20.03 1.27
N SER A 508 -8.83 20.41 0.83
CA SER A 508 -9.17 21.83 0.55
C SER A 508 -9.01 22.74 1.77
N SER A 509 -8.99 22.16 2.99
CA SER A 509 -8.81 22.91 4.23
C SER A 509 -7.41 23.52 4.37
N PHE A 510 -6.38 22.96 3.72
CA PHE A 510 -5.03 23.53 3.76
C PHE A 510 -4.96 24.96 3.22
N ALA A 511 -5.81 25.32 2.25
CA ALA A 511 -5.87 26.68 1.73
C ALA A 511 -6.35 27.70 2.78
N ARG A 512 -7.12 27.25 3.78
CA ARG A 512 -7.64 28.08 4.86
C ARG A 512 -6.65 28.27 6.01
N THR A 513 -5.56 27.52 6.06
CA THR A 513 -4.54 27.63 7.13
C THR A 513 -3.71 28.92 6.95
N VAL A 514 -3.71 29.75 8.00
CA VAL A 514 -3.01 31.03 8.07
C VAL A 514 -1.91 30.93 9.13
N SER A 515 -0.76 30.33 8.81
CA SER A 515 0.41 30.37 9.70
C SER A 515 1.72 30.30 8.91
N LEU A 516 2.73 30.97 9.45
CA LEU A 516 4.09 31.05 8.91
C LEU A 516 4.71 29.63 8.88
N GLY A 517 5.18 29.19 7.72
CA GLY A 517 5.76 27.85 7.50
C GLY A 517 4.97 26.92 6.57
N TYR A 518 3.73 27.28 6.21
CA TYR A 518 2.84 26.45 5.38
C TYR A 518 2.89 26.79 3.87
N ASP A 519 3.71 27.73 3.45
CA ASP A 519 3.83 28.13 2.03
C ASP A 519 4.24 26.96 1.13
N GLN A 520 5.00 25.99 1.66
CA GLN A 520 5.36 24.79 0.91
C GLN A 520 4.16 23.88 0.63
N HIS A 521 3.17 23.80 1.53
CA HIS A 521 1.97 23.01 1.32
C HIS A 521 1.00 23.69 0.36
N LYS A 522 0.89 25.02 0.40
CA LYS A 522 0.08 25.78 -0.56
C LYS A 522 0.55 25.58 -2.01
N ARG A 523 1.85 25.42 -2.23
CA ARG A 523 2.43 25.08 -3.56
C ARG A 523 2.01 23.70 -4.08
N ARG A 524 1.52 22.81 -3.21
CA ARG A 524 1.04 21.47 -3.56
C ARG A 524 -0.48 21.42 -3.80
N LEU A 525 -1.14 22.58 -3.79
CA LEU A 525 -2.57 22.73 -4.07
C LEU A 525 -2.78 23.50 -5.37
N ASP A 526 -3.85 23.18 -6.06
CA ASP A 526 -4.34 23.96 -7.19
C ASP A 526 -4.96 25.29 -6.70
N GLY A 527 -4.55 26.42 -7.30
CA GLY A 527 -4.97 27.74 -6.84
C GLY A 527 -6.43 28.10 -7.12
N GLY A 528 -7.10 27.37 -8.02
CA GLY A 528 -8.52 27.60 -8.34
C GLY A 528 -9.47 26.75 -7.49
N THR A 529 -9.11 25.49 -7.27
CA THR A 529 -9.96 24.50 -6.58
C THR A 529 -9.58 24.25 -5.13
N ASN A 530 -8.36 24.62 -4.73
CA ASN A 530 -7.73 24.30 -3.44
C ASN A 530 -7.53 22.79 -3.17
N GLU A 531 -7.78 21.94 -4.16
CA GLU A 531 -7.50 20.51 -4.05
C GLU A 531 -6.00 20.24 -4.25
N PRO A 532 -5.48 19.07 -3.84
CA PRO A 532 -4.12 18.67 -4.18
C PRO A 532 -3.85 18.80 -5.69
N LEU A 533 -2.60 19.07 -6.07
CA LEU A 533 -2.19 19.03 -7.48
C LEU A 533 -2.31 17.61 -8.06
N PHE A 534 -2.00 16.61 -7.25
CA PHE A 534 -2.13 15.22 -7.65
C PHE A 534 -2.39 14.29 -6.47
N THR A 535 -3.03 13.17 -6.78
CA THR A 535 -3.11 11.99 -5.93
C THR A 535 -2.78 10.70 -6.69
N ASN A 536 -2.83 10.74 -8.03
CA ASN A 536 -2.32 9.71 -8.94
C ASN A 536 -1.17 10.30 -9.79
N VAL A 537 -0.10 9.53 -9.98
CA VAL A 537 1.08 9.92 -10.75
C VAL A 537 1.57 8.73 -11.58
N THR A 538 1.18 8.69 -12.85
CA THR A 538 1.73 7.76 -13.85
C THR A 538 2.59 8.53 -14.85
N ARG A 539 3.18 7.82 -15.83
CA ARG A 539 3.92 8.47 -16.92
C ARG A 539 3.02 9.40 -17.75
N ASP A 540 1.78 8.99 -17.99
CA ASP A 540 0.88 9.64 -18.96
C ASP A 540 -0.17 10.55 -18.30
N PHE A 541 -0.33 10.44 -16.98
CA PHE A 541 -1.30 11.22 -16.23
C PHE A 541 -0.78 11.61 -14.85
N ILE A 542 -0.96 12.88 -14.49
CA ILE A 542 -0.73 13.42 -13.16
C ILE A 542 -1.94 14.26 -12.80
N GLY A 543 -2.59 13.94 -11.68
CA GLY A 543 -3.77 14.68 -11.24
C GLY A 543 -4.45 14.10 -10.02
N THR A 544 -5.41 14.85 -9.49
CA THR A 544 -6.17 14.48 -8.29
C THR A 544 -7.42 13.70 -8.65
N LEU A 545 -7.50 12.48 -8.16
CA LEU A 545 -8.60 11.54 -8.37
C LEU A 545 -9.20 11.02 -7.06
N ASP A 546 -8.43 11.11 -5.97
CA ASP A 546 -8.75 10.58 -4.66
C ASP A 546 -9.18 11.70 -3.71
N TYR A 547 -10.22 11.45 -2.91
CA TYR A 547 -10.75 12.45 -2.00
C TYR A 547 -11.19 11.85 -0.67
N ILE A 548 -11.14 12.67 0.38
CA ILE A 548 -11.82 12.44 1.66
C ILE A 548 -12.77 13.63 1.86
N PHE A 549 -14.06 13.45 1.54
CA PHE A 549 -15.10 14.42 1.87
C PHE A 549 -15.69 14.13 3.25
N TYR A 550 -16.08 15.18 3.97
CA TYR A 550 -16.70 15.05 5.29
C TYR A 550 -17.84 16.05 5.48
N THR A 551 -18.79 15.74 6.36
CA THR A 551 -19.88 16.65 6.74
C THR A 551 -19.37 17.75 7.69
N ALA A 552 -19.21 18.97 7.16
CA ALA A 552 -18.53 20.07 7.86
C ALA A 552 -19.35 20.73 9.00
N ASP A 553 -20.63 20.42 9.10
CA ASP A 553 -21.48 20.83 10.23
C ASP A 553 -21.28 19.96 11.48
N SER A 554 -20.66 18.80 11.32
CA SER A 554 -20.55 17.76 12.35
C SER A 554 -19.11 17.27 12.59
N LEU A 555 -18.20 17.50 11.66
CA LEU A 555 -16.78 17.18 11.78
C LEU A 555 -15.90 18.40 11.49
N VAL A 556 -14.73 18.46 12.12
CA VAL A 556 -13.65 19.43 11.83
C VAL A 556 -12.37 18.65 11.55
N VAL A 557 -11.59 19.10 10.58
CA VAL A 557 -10.26 18.55 10.26
C VAL A 557 -9.22 19.17 11.20
N GLU A 558 -8.50 18.34 11.94
CA GLU A 558 -7.46 18.75 12.88
C GLU A 558 -6.05 18.67 12.24
N SER A 559 -5.80 17.60 11.49
CA SER A 559 -4.53 17.39 10.79
C SER A 559 -4.72 16.60 9.50
N LEU A 560 -3.76 16.74 8.58
CA LEU A 560 -3.74 16.12 7.26
C LEU A 560 -2.37 15.53 6.99
N LEU A 561 -2.31 14.38 6.35
CA LEU A 561 -1.05 13.78 5.93
C LEU A 561 -0.40 14.62 4.83
N GLU A 562 0.89 14.88 4.99
CA GLU A 562 1.69 15.66 4.05
C GLU A 562 1.51 15.17 2.61
N LEU A 563 1.18 16.09 1.69
CA LEU A 563 1.17 15.84 0.25
C LEU A 563 2.60 15.66 -0.26
N LEU A 564 2.79 14.81 -1.26
CA LEU A 564 4.09 14.69 -1.92
C LEU A 564 4.36 15.88 -2.84
N ASP A 565 5.63 16.13 -3.11
CA ASP A 565 6.06 17.16 -4.06
C ASP A 565 6.37 16.51 -5.42
N GLU A 566 5.95 17.12 -6.51
CA GLU A 566 6.09 16.51 -7.84
C GLU A 566 7.57 16.32 -8.21
N GLU A 567 8.43 17.29 -7.87
CA GLU A 567 9.87 17.20 -8.09
C GLU A 567 10.51 16.06 -7.29
N SER A 568 9.94 15.72 -6.13
CA SER A 568 10.41 14.60 -5.33
C SER A 568 10.06 13.25 -5.95
N LEU A 569 8.94 13.16 -6.68
CA LEU A 569 8.46 11.94 -7.35
C LEU A 569 9.05 11.77 -8.76
N ARG A 570 9.30 12.86 -9.50
CA ARG A 570 9.94 12.82 -10.83
C ARG A 570 11.33 12.19 -10.82
N LYS A 571 11.97 12.05 -9.65
CA LYS A 571 13.23 11.29 -9.47
C LYS A 571 13.10 9.82 -9.87
N ASP A 572 11.90 9.26 -9.78
CA ASP A 572 11.58 7.87 -10.12
C ASP A 572 10.81 7.76 -11.47
N THR A 573 10.77 8.84 -12.28
CA THR A 573 9.90 9.00 -13.46
C THR A 573 8.42 9.15 -13.10
N ALA A 574 7.81 8.19 -12.40
CA ALA A 574 6.40 8.14 -12.01
C ALA A 574 6.18 7.08 -10.90
N LEU A 575 4.92 6.85 -10.50
CA LEU A 575 4.51 5.82 -9.56
C LEU A 575 3.80 4.65 -10.28
N PRO A 576 3.90 3.40 -9.79
CA PRO A 576 4.65 2.94 -8.63
C PRO A 576 6.17 2.99 -8.87
N SER A 577 6.92 2.96 -7.78
CA SER A 577 8.39 2.92 -7.78
C SER A 577 8.92 1.92 -6.75
N PRO A 578 10.24 1.66 -6.70
CA PRO A 578 10.85 0.91 -5.60
C PRO A 578 10.41 1.39 -4.20
N GLU A 579 10.16 2.69 -4.01
CA GLU A 579 9.76 3.23 -2.71
C GLU A 579 8.24 3.20 -2.49
N TRP A 580 7.43 3.27 -3.57
CA TRP A 580 5.98 3.45 -3.53
C TRP A 580 5.24 2.36 -4.31
N SER A 581 4.37 1.61 -3.65
CA SER A 581 3.78 0.38 -4.22
C SER A 581 2.42 0.54 -4.89
N SER A 582 1.96 1.78 -5.08
CA SER A 582 0.78 2.15 -5.86
C SER A 582 1.14 3.32 -6.77
N ASP A 583 0.40 3.49 -7.86
CA ASP A 583 0.40 4.70 -8.69
C ASP A 583 -0.37 5.86 -8.05
N HIS A 584 -1.09 5.59 -6.96
CA HIS A 584 -1.71 6.59 -6.10
C HIS A 584 -0.89 6.87 -4.84
N ILE A 585 -1.14 8.01 -4.20
CA ILE A 585 -0.63 8.35 -2.87
C ILE A 585 -1.75 8.23 -1.83
N ALA A 586 -1.44 7.71 -0.65
CA ALA A 586 -2.43 7.64 0.41
C ALA A 586 -2.81 9.04 0.91
N LEU A 587 -4.10 9.25 1.18
CA LEU A 587 -4.63 10.44 1.86
C LEU A 587 -4.99 10.08 3.29
N LEU A 588 -4.63 10.92 4.26
CA LEU A 588 -5.05 10.73 5.63
C LEU A 588 -5.43 12.04 6.30
N ALA A 589 -6.53 12.00 7.03
CA ALA A 589 -7.06 13.14 7.75
C ALA A 589 -7.44 12.73 9.18
N GLU A 590 -7.12 13.60 10.13
CA GLU A 590 -7.59 13.52 11.51
C GLU A 590 -8.80 14.44 11.68
N PHE A 591 -9.86 13.91 12.27
CA PHE A 591 -11.12 14.61 12.49
C PHE A 591 -11.48 14.66 13.96
N ARG A 592 -12.23 15.70 14.33
CA ARG A 592 -12.94 15.80 15.61
C ARG A 592 -14.42 15.99 15.37
N CYS A 593 -15.26 15.37 16.19
CA CYS A 593 -16.70 15.64 16.17
C CYS A 593 -17.02 17.01 16.78
N CYS A 594 -17.79 17.82 16.06
CA CYS A 594 -18.39 19.03 16.59
C CYS A 594 -19.52 18.67 17.56
N LYS A 595 -19.56 19.31 18.74
CA LYS A 595 -20.79 19.29 19.56
C LYS A 595 -21.86 20.03 18.75
N ASN A 596 -22.99 19.35 18.45
CA ASN A 596 -24.12 19.95 17.73
C ASN A 596 -24.40 21.34 18.31
N LYS A 597 -24.07 22.41 17.57
CA LYS A 597 -24.77 23.68 17.76
C LYS A 597 -26.18 23.36 17.30
N SER A 598 -27.07 23.08 18.25
CA SER A 598 -28.49 22.92 17.99
C SER A 598 -28.90 23.99 16.98
N ARG A 599 -29.32 23.58 15.78
CA ARG A 599 -30.03 24.46 14.85
C ARG A 599 -31.24 24.97 15.63
N ARG A 600 -31.10 26.15 16.23
CA ARG A 600 -32.18 26.89 16.87
C ARG A 600 -33.10 27.45 15.81
#